data_AF-A0AA40YAU6-F1
#
_entry.id   AF-A0AA40YAU6-F1
#
_cell.length_a   1.000
_cell.length_b   1.000
_cell.length_c   1.000
_cell.angle_alpha   90.00
_cell.angle_beta   90.00
_cell.angle_gamma   90.00
#
_symmetry.space_group_name_H-M   'P 1'
#
loop_
_entity.id
_entity.type
_entity.pdbx_description
1 polymer ?
#
loop_
_entity_poly.entity_id
_entity_poly.type
_entity_poly.pdbx_seq_one_letter_code
_entity_poly.pdbx_strand_id
1 'polypeptide(L)' 'MTKIDPVWLEAFDRELLYLFAIDHGDAGMDEYLLGCYADLPPRDAALAFGSDYDLERDDALWPRPGVALQS' A
#
# COMPACT_ATOMS: atom_id res chain seq x y z
N MET A 1 -22.25 -4.76 -7.31
CA MET A 1 -21.01 -4.43 -8.05
C MET A 1 -20.75 -2.94 -7.90
N THR A 2 -20.02 -2.58 -6.86
CA THR A 2 -19.39 -1.27 -6.73
C THR A 2 -18.30 -1.18 -7.79
N LYS A 3 -18.54 -0.42 -8.85
CA LYS A 3 -17.48 -0.12 -9.83
C LYS A 3 -16.49 0.79 -9.12
N ILE A 4 -15.30 0.30 -8.83
CA ILE A 4 -14.21 1.13 -8.31
C ILE A 4 -13.88 2.17 -9.37
N ASP A 5 -13.72 3.42 -8.95
CA ASP A 5 -13.27 4.48 -9.84
C ASP A 5 -11.84 4.18 -10.31
N PRO A 6 -11.58 4.08 -11.63
CA PRO A 6 -10.26 3.71 -12.14
C PRO A 6 -9.18 4.73 -11.78
N VAL A 7 -9.57 6.00 -11.58
CA VAL A 7 -8.67 7.06 -11.13
C VAL A 7 -8.26 6.86 -9.66
N TRP A 8 -9.19 6.42 -8.82
CA TRP A 8 -8.90 6.10 -7.42
C TRP A 8 -8.00 4.87 -7.33
N LEU A 9 -8.28 3.84 -8.13
CA LEU A 9 -7.48 2.61 -8.17
C LEU A 9 -6.04 2.90 -8.60
N GLU A 10 -5.83 3.68 -9.66
CA GLU A 10 -4.47 4.02 -10.11
C GLU A 10 -3.70 4.82 -9.05
N ALA A 11 -4.38 5.70 -8.30
CA ALA A 11 -3.76 6.44 -7.20
C ALA A 11 -3.42 5.52 -6.02
N PHE A 12 -4.30 4.56 -5.72
CA PHE A 12 -4.11 3.58 -4.65
C PHE A 12 -2.92 2.65 -4.95
N ASP A 13 -2.81 2.15 -6.18
CA ASP A 13 -1.67 1.37 -6.64
C ASP A 13 -0.35 2.13 -6.53
N ARG A 14 -0.35 3.41 -6.89
CA ARG A 14 0.87 4.23 -6.74
C ARG A 14 1.30 4.37 -5.29
N GLU A 15 0.36 4.56 -4.36
CA GLU A 15 0.69 4.67 -2.94
C GLU A 15 1.12 3.30 -2.37
N LEU A 16 0.49 2.20 -2.77
CA LEU A 16 0.90 0.84 -2.40
C LEU A 16 2.30 0.52 -2.91
N LEU A 17 2.59 0.80 -4.18
CA LEU A 17 3.91 0.62 -4.76
C LEU A 17 4.97 1.50 -4.07
N TYR A 18 4.59 2.71 -3.66
CA TYR A 18 5.50 3.61 -2.98
C TYR A 18 5.81 3.18 -1.53
N LEU A 19 4.81 2.64 -0.82
CA LEU A 19 4.93 2.27 0.61
C LEU A 19 5.42 0.84 0.84
N PHE A 20 5.00 -0.09 -0.03
CA PHE A 20 5.16 -1.53 0.13
C PHE A 20 5.78 -2.21 -1.09
N ALA A 21 6.04 -1.47 -2.17
CA ALA A 21 6.58 -2.02 -3.43
C ALA A 21 5.72 -3.13 -4.07
N ILE A 22 4.43 -3.16 -3.76
CA ILE A 22 3.43 -4.08 -4.35
C ILE A 22 2.28 -3.28 -4.97
N ASP A 23 1.56 -3.86 -5.94
CA ASP A 23 0.28 -3.34 -6.43
C ASP A 23 -0.90 -4.15 -5.90
N HIS A 24 -2.14 -3.68 -6.15
CA HIS A 24 -3.35 -4.37 -5.68
C HIS A 24 -3.48 -5.80 -6.20
N GLY A 25 -2.94 -6.11 -7.38
CA GLY A 25 -2.91 -7.44 -7.97
C GLY A 25 -1.90 -8.35 -7.30
N ASP A 26 -0.68 -7.86 -7.03
CA ASP A 26 0.33 -8.56 -6.23
C ASP A 26 -0.14 -8.80 -4.79
N ALA A 27 -0.89 -7.85 -4.23
CA ALA A 27 -1.52 -7.97 -2.92
C ALA A 27 -2.74 -8.92 -2.90
N GLY A 28 -3.20 -9.39 -4.06
CA GLY A 28 -4.37 -10.27 -4.16
C GLY A 28 -5.69 -9.58 -3.78
N MET A 29 -5.80 -8.26 -3.96
CA MET A 29 -7.01 -7.51 -3.63
C MET A 29 -8.09 -7.69 -4.71
N ASP A 30 -9.24 -8.23 -4.32
CA ASP A 30 -10.42 -8.28 -5.17
C ASP A 30 -11.20 -6.95 -5.19
N GLU A 31 -12.08 -6.77 -6.19
CA GLU A 31 -12.96 -5.59 -6.32
C GLU A 31 -13.81 -5.33 -5.07
N TYR A 32 -14.16 -6.38 -4.32
CA TYR A 32 -14.89 -6.26 -3.06
C TYR A 32 -14.01 -5.62 -1.96
N LEU A 33 -12.76 -6.05 -1.87
CA LEU A 33 -11.81 -5.53 -0.89
C LEU A 33 -11.47 -4.07 -1.21
N LEU A 34 -11.18 -3.77 -2.48
CA LEU A 34 -10.99 -2.41 -2.97
C LEU A 34 -12.22 -1.53 -2.67
N GLY A 35 -13.44 -2.08 -2.81
CA GLY A 35 -14.67 -1.37 -2.51
C GLY A 35 -14.84 -1.03 -1.03
N CYS A 36 -14.24 -1.80 -0.13
CA CYS A 36 -14.25 -1.50 1.29
C CYS A 36 -13.31 -0.32 1.63
N TYR A 37 -12.22 -0.16 0.88
CA TYR A 37 -11.26 0.92 1.08
C TYR A 37 -11.54 2.16 0.20
N ALA A 38 -12.35 2.03 -0.85
CA ALA A 38 -12.71 3.12 -1.78
C ALA A 38 -13.44 4.30 -1.12
N ASP A 39 -13.96 4.12 0.10
CA ASP A 39 -14.54 5.20 0.91
C ASP A 39 -13.45 6.15 1.46
N LEU A 40 -12.21 5.66 1.58
CA LEU A 40 -11.06 6.40 2.08
C LEU A 40 -10.24 6.99 0.92
N PRO A 41 -9.49 8.08 1.17
CA PRO A 41 -8.51 8.55 0.19
C PRO A 41 -7.45 7.46 -0.07
N PRO A 42 -6.93 7.35 -1.31
CA PRO A 42 -6.05 6.24 -1.73
C PRO A 42 -4.86 5.99 -0.81
N ARG A 43 -4.27 7.06 -0.28
CA ARG A 43 -3.14 6.98 0.65
C ARG A 43 -3.51 6.39 2.00
N ASP A 44 -4.67 6.77 2.54
CA ASP A 44 -5.16 6.29 3.83
C ASP A 44 -5.63 4.84 3.70
N ALA A 45 -6.26 4.51 2.57
CA ALA A 45 -6.55 3.14 2.18
C ALA A 45 -5.28 2.27 2.12
N ALA A 46 -4.19 2.73 1.49
CA ALA A 46 -2.95 1.97 1.40
C ALA A 46 -2.30 1.76 2.76
N LEU A 47 -2.34 2.78 3.64
CA LEU A 47 -1.86 2.67 5.02
C LEU A 47 -2.72 1.71 5.86
N ALA A 48 -4.04 1.80 5.74
CA ALA A 48 -4.97 0.92 6.42
C ALA A 48 -4.80 -0.53 5.97
N PHE A 49 -4.68 -0.76 4.65
CA PHE A 49 -4.40 -2.08 4.09
C PHE A 49 -3.07 -2.64 4.61
N GLY A 50 -1.99 -1.88 4.52
CA GLY A 50 -0.71 -2.32 5.05
C GLY A 50 -0.70 -2.58 6.55
N SER A 51 -1.50 -1.85 7.32
CA SER A 51 -1.66 -2.10 8.76
C SER A 51 -2.55 -3.31 9.07
N ASP A 52 -3.59 -3.56 8.28
CA ASP A 52 -4.53 -4.68 8.49
C ASP A 52 -3.89 -6.02 8.13
N TYR A 53 -3.03 -6.01 7.11
CA TYR A 53 -2.32 -7.18 6.60
C TYR A 53 -0.86 -7.29 7.10
N ASP A 54 -0.45 -6.42 8.03
CA ASP A 54 0.91 -6.36 8.60
C ASP A 54 2.01 -6.42 7.52
N LEU A 55 1.81 -5.66 6.44
CA LEU A 55 2.75 -5.64 5.34
C LEU A 55 4.06 -4.97 5.79
N GLU A 56 5.18 -5.63 5.50
CA GLU A 56 6.50 -5.06 5.69
C GLU A 56 6.60 -3.78 4.84
N ARG A 57 6.51 -2.62 5.48
CA ARG A 57 6.75 -1.34 4.83
C ARG A 57 8.19 -1.35 4.34
N ASP A 58 8.41 -0.98 3.08
CA ASP A 58 9.76 -0.90 2.51
C ASP A 58 10.64 0.09 3.31
N ASP A 59 10.03 1.05 4.03
CA ASP A 59 10.75 1.96 4.92
C ASP A 59 11.32 1.32 6.19
N ALA A 60 10.82 0.15 6.61
CA ALA A 60 11.17 -0.46 7.89
C ALA A 60 12.41 -1.39 7.82
N LEU A 61 12.84 -1.82 6.64
CA LEU A 61 13.88 -2.83 6.50
C LEU A 61 14.91 -2.43 5.44
N TRP A 62 15.90 -1.64 5.84
CA TRP A 62 17.32 -2.05 5.83
C TRP A 62 18.15 -0.89 6.38
N PRO A 63 18.89 -1.03 7.49
CA PRO A 63 20.08 -0.21 7.64
C PRO A 63 20.95 -0.55 6.44
N ARG A 64 21.14 0.41 5.53
CA ARG A 64 22.12 0.24 4.44
C ARG A 64 23.43 -0.18 5.10
N PRO A 65 24.00 -1.36 4.79
CA PRO A 65 25.27 -1.76 5.37
C PRO A 65 26.33 -0.77 4.86
N GLY A 66 26.58 0.29 5.64
CA GLY A 66 27.40 1.41 5.19
C GLY A 66 27.27 2.69 6.01
N VAL A 67 26.16 2.94 6.71
CA VAL A 67 26.12 4.07 7.68
C VAL A 67 26.47 3.52 9.05
N ALA A 68 27.77 3.46 9.31
CA ALA A 68 28.30 3.27 10.64
C ALA A 68 27.66 4.31 11.58
N LEU A 69 26.93 3.82 12.57
CA LEU A 69 26.54 4.57 13.75
C LEU A 69 27.86 5.02 14.43
N GLN A 70 28.32 6.23 14.13
CA GLN A 70 29.30 6.90 14.98
C GLN A 70 28.56 7.44 16.21
N SER A 71 29.18 7.14 17.35
CA SER A 71 28.71 7.21 18.73
C SER A 71 28.18 8.56 19.20
#